data_AF-A0A8J6J205-F1
#
_entry.id   AF-A0A8J6J205-F1
#
_cell.length_a   1.000
_cell.length_b   1.000
_cell.length_c   1.000
_cell.angle_alpha   90.00
_cell.angle_beta   90.00
_cell.angle_gamma   90.00
#
_symmetry.space_group_name_H-M   'P 1'
#
loop_
_entity.id
_entity.type
_entity.pdbx_description
1 polymer ?
#
loop_
_entity_poly.entity_id
_entity_poly.type
_entity_poly.pdbx_seq_one_letter_code
_entity_poly.pdbx_strand_id
1 'polypeptide(L)'
;MDSSILARQDRVHLDNGMDLRLLSALEVLQARREAGELACEDRERALCSNACLLARALERTENHTPVFPDGQSVLAGLTVEEIGALAARWAQLRRRSDPGLDVSQTELEELKKNFAGPPLNGSDGGC
;
A
#
# COMPACT_ATOMS: atom_id res chain seq x y z
N MET A 1 -14.61 -2.32 22.49
CA MET A 1 -15.20 -1.69 21.28
C MET A 1 -14.17 -0.71 20.79
N ASP A 2 -13.16 -1.26 20.15
CA ASP A 2 -11.96 -0.58 19.72
C ASP A 2 -12.29 0.11 18.40
N SER A 3 -12.77 1.34 18.50
CA SER A 3 -12.87 2.24 17.36
C SER A 3 -11.47 2.49 16.85
N SER A 4 -11.03 1.67 15.89
CA SER A 4 -9.75 1.83 15.20
C SER A 4 -9.63 3.28 14.74
N ILE A 5 -8.51 3.93 15.04
CA ILE A 5 -8.19 5.34 14.75
C ILE A 5 -8.33 5.67 13.24
N LEU A 6 -8.44 4.66 12.39
CA LEU A 6 -8.63 4.74 10.95
C LEU A 6 -9.91 3.95 10.58
N ALA A 7 -11.09 4.57 10.70
CA ALA A 7 -12.35 4.04 10.15
C ALA A 7 -12.32 4.10 8.61
N ARG A 8 -11.41 3.33 8.03
CA ARG A 8 -10.98 3.44 6.65
C ARG A 8 -11.33 2.16 5.91
N GLN A 9 -11.84 2.32 4.70
CA GLN A 9 -12.18 1.21 3.81
C GLN A 9 -10.89 0.44 3.45
N ASP A 10 -10.71 -0.75 4.03
CA ASP A 10 -9.55 -1.62 3.78
C ASP A 10 -9.76 -2.53 2.57
N ARG A 11 -11.00 -2.61 2.04
CA ARG A 11 -11.40 -3.53 0.97
C ARG A 11 -12.26 -2.86 -0.11
N VAL A 12 -12.11 -3.33 -1.34
CA VAL A 12 -12.96 -3.00 -2.49
C VAL A 12 -13.50 -4.28 -3.08
N HIS A 13 -14.82 -4.38 -3.16
CA HIS A 13 -15.51 -5.49 -3.82
C HIS A 13 -15.37 -5.37 -5.35
N LEU A 14 -15.13 -6.50 -6.01
CA LEU A 14 -15.11 -6.64 -7.46
C LEU A 14 -16.36 -7.40 -7.91
N ASP A 15 -16.87 -7.09 -9.09
CA ASP A 15 -18.13 -7.65 -9.62
C ASP A 15 -18.11 -9.18 -9.87
N ASN A 16 -16.97 -9.83 -9.70
CA ASN A 16 -16.74 -11.26 -9.94
C ASN A 16 -16.60 -12.10 -8.66
N GLY A 17 -17.13 -11.62 -7.53
CA GLY A 17 -17.10 -12.36 -6.26
C GLY A 17 -15.71 -12.40 -5.61
N MET A 18 -14.87 -11.44 -5.97
CA MET A 18 -13.55 -11.26 -5.38
C MET A 18 -13.47 -9.88 -4.71
N ASP A 19 -12.59 -9.75 -3.73
CA ASP A 19 -12.27 -8.49 -3.08
C ASP A 19 -10.79 -8.17 -3.26
N LEU A 20 -10.48 -6.88 -3.39
CA LEU A 20 -9.13 -6.36 -3.21
C LEU A 20 -9.01 -5.77 -1.81
N ARG A 21 -8.04 -6.25 -1.03
CA ARG A 21 -7.74 -5.68 0.29
C ARG A 21 -6.42 -4.93 0.34
N LEU A 22 -6.30 -4.06 1.33
CA LEU A 22 -5.01 -3.49 1.72
C LEU A 22 -4.10 -4.57 2.30
N LEU A 23 -2.82 -4.39 2.04
CA LEU A 23 -1.75 -5.24 2.56
C LEU A 23 -1.05 -4.52 3.70
N SER A 24 -0.64 -5.28 4.70
CA SER A 24 0.32 -4.81 5.70
C SER A 24 1.66 -4.49 5.05
N ALA A 25 2.48 -3.68 5.73
CA ALA A 25 3.83 -3.37 5.27
C ALA A 25 4.69 -4.63 5.07
N LEU A 26 4.53 -5.63 5.94
CA LEU A 26 5.26 -6.90 5.85
C LEU A 26 4.87 -7.67 4.58
N GLU A 27 3.58 -7.77 4.27
CA GLU A 27 3.10 -8.46 3.07
C GLU A 27 3.60 -7.80 1.78
N VAL A 28 3.69 -6.47 1.75
CA VAL A 28 4.29 -5.74 0.62
C VAL A 28 5.77 -6.07 0.48
N LEU A 29 6.53 -6.16 1.58
CA LEU A 29 7.94 -6.54 1.54
C LEU A 29 8.14 -7.98 1.09
N GLN A 30 7.28 -8.90 1.56
CA GLN A 30 7.28 -10.29 1.13
C GLN A 30 6.98 -10.41 -0.37
N ALA A 31 5.96 -9.71 -0.88
CA ALA A 31 5.64 -9.68 -2.30
C ALA A 31 6.80 -9.15 -3.15
N ARG A 32 7.51 -8.13 -2.68
CA ARG A 32 8.70 -7.59 -3.39
C ARG A 32 9.87 -8.55 -3.40
N ARG A 33 10.07 -9.31 -2.33
CA ARG A 33 11.13 -10.34 -2.26
C ARG A 33 10.84 -11.46 -3.24
N GLU A 34 9.63 -12.01 -3.18
CA GLU A 34 9.16 -13.05 -4.10
C GLU A 34 9.25 -12.59 -5.56
N ALA A 35 8.81 -11.37 -5.86
CA ALA A 35 8.94 -10.81 -7.21
C ALA A 35 10.40 -10.65 -7.67
N GLY A 36 11.32 -10.37 -6.74
CA GLY A 36 12.75 -10.33 -7.01
C GLY A 36 13.36 -11.70 -7.29
N GLU A 37 12.77 -12.77 -6.75
CA GLU A 37 13.16 -14.16 -7.02
C GLU A 37 12.54 -14.67 -8.34
N LEU A 38 11.32 -14.21 -8.67
CA LEU A 38 10.64 -14.57 -9.92
C LEU A 38 11.21 -13.87 -11.16
N ALA A 39 11.56 -12.59 -11.06
CA ALA A 39 12.02 -11.82 -12.21
C ALA A 39 13.44 -12.25 -12.61
N CYS A 40 13.61 -12.69 -13.85
CA CYS A 40 14.93 -13.00 -14.41
C CYS A 40 15.63 -11.74 -14.94
N GLU A 41 14.83 -10.77 -15.40
CA GLU A 41 15.32 -9.48 -15.89
C GLU A 41 14.61 -8.29 -15.23
N ASP A 42 15.28 -7.13 -15.20
CA ASP A 42 14.70 -5.89 -14.65
C ASP A 42 13.39 -5.47 -15.35
N ARG A 43 13.24 -5.79 -16.64
CA ARG A 43 12.01 -5.50 -17.41
C ARG A 43 10.79 -6.26 -16.89
N GLU A 44 10.99 -7.45 -16.31
CA GLU A 44 9.92 -8.32 -15.81
C GLU A 44 9.51 -7.93 -14.39
N ARG A 45 10.43 -7.27 -13.67
CA ARG A 45 10.31 -6.97 -12.24
C ARG A 45 9.02 -6.24 -11.87
N ALA A 46 8.58 -5.30 -12.71
CA ALA A 46 7.34 -4.58 -12.49
C ALA A 46 6.11 -5.50 -12.56
N LEU A 47 6.08 -6.40 -13.56
CA LEU A 47 5.00 -7.35 -13.75
C LEU A 47 4.99 -8.41 -12.63
N CYS A 48 6.14 -8.99 -12.30
CA CYS A 48 6.29 -9.93 -11.19
C CYS A 48 5.88 -9.28 -9.85
N SER A 49 6.26 -8.01 -9.63
CA SER A 49 5.87 -7.28 -8.41
C SER A 49 4.36 -7.10 -8.32
N ASN A 50 3.71 -6.75 -9.43
CA ASN A 50 2.25 -6.64 -9.47
C ASN A 50 1.58 -8.00 -9.22
N ALA A 51 2.10 -9.08 -9.82
CA ALA A 51 1.57 -10.42 -9.64
C ALA A 51 1.68 -10.91 -8.18
N CYS A 52 2.86 -10.82 -7.56
CA CYS A 52 3.07 -11.21 -6.17
C CYS A 52 2.25 -10.36 -5.18
N LEU A 53 1.98 -9.10 -5.53
CA LEU A 53 1.10 -8.24 -4.76
C LEU A 53 -0.36 -8.71 -4.87
N LEU A 54 -0.84 -8.98 -6.09
CA LEU A 54 -2.20 -9.45 -6.33
C LEU A 54 -2.47 -10.81 -5.70
N ALA A 55 -1.49 -11.71 -5.67
CA ALA A 55 -1.63 -13.01 -5.01
C ALA A 55 -2.03 -12.88 -3.52
N ARG A 56 -1.59 -11.80 -2.86
CA ARG A 56 -1.92 -11.51 -1.46
C ARG A 56 -3.14 -10.62 -1.31
N ALA A 57 -3.33 -9.68 -2.24
CA ALA A 57 -4.37 -8.65 -2.14
C ALA A 57 -5.73 -9.14 -2.63
N LEU A 58 -5.77 -10.13 -3.53
CA LEU A 58 -6.98 -10.64 -4.13
C LEU A 58 -7.52 -11.82 -3.32
N GLU A 59 -8.71 -11.65 -2.76
CA GLU A 59 -9.37 -12.65 -1.91
C GLU A 59 -10.76 -12.99 -2.45
N ARG A 60 -11.26 -14.18 -2.13
CA ARG A 60 -12.65 -14.54 -2.40
C ARG A 60 -13.56 -13.83 -1.40
N THR A 61 -14.63 -13.19 -1.87
CA THR A 61 -15.54 -12.45 -0.99
C THR A 61 -16.21 -13.36 0.06
N GLU A 62 -16.47 -14.62 -0.29
CA GLU A 62 -17.19 -15.57 0.59
C GLU A 62 -16.42 -15.91 1.88
N ASN A 63 -15.10 -16.09 1.79
CA ASN A 63 -14.30 -16.65 2.89
C ASN A 63 -13.00 -15.89 3.17
N HIS A 64 -12.77 -14.77 2.47
CA HIS A 64 -11.55 -13.95 2.57
C HIS A 64 -10.25 -14.75 2.41
N THR A 65 -10.28 -15.83 1.62
CA THR A 65 -9.08 -16.61 1.30
C THR A 65 -8.41 -16.07 0.04
N PRO A 66 -7.06 -16.10 -0.03
CA PRO A 66 -6.34 -15.74 -1.24
C PRO A 66 -6.85 -16.52 -2.45
N VAL A 67 -7.11 -15.81 -3.55
CA VAL A 67 -7.55 -16.45 -4.81
C VAL A 67 -6.42 -17.26 -5.44
N PHE A 68 -5.19 -16.75 -5.31
CA PHE A 68 -3.97 -17.37 -5.81
C PHE A 68 -3.02 -17.65 -4.64
N PRO A 69 -2.27 -18.76 -4.68
CA PRO A 69 -1.31 -19.09 -3.63
C PRO A 69 -0.05 -18.23 -3.67
N ASP A 70 0.37 -17.78 -4.86
CA ASP A 70 1.61 -17.06 -5.11
C ASP A 70 1.54 -16.22 -6.40
N GLY A 71 2.55 -15.37 -6.63
CA GLY A 71 2.65 -14.52 -7.81
C GLY A 71 2.85 -15.30 -9.10
N GLN A 72 3.46 -16.50 -9.06
CA GLN A 72 3.61 -17.34 -10.25
C GLN A 72 2.25 -17.81 -10.76
N SER A 73 1.36 -18.20 -9.84
CA SER A 73 -0.01 -18.61 -10.15
C SER A 73 -0.82 -17.46 -10.74
N VAL A 74 -0.56 -16.23 -10.33
CA VAL A 74 -1.16 -15.03 -10.94
C VAL A 74 -0.66 -14.82 -12.37
N LEU A 75 0.65 -14.93 -12.61
CA LEU A 75 1.22 -14.81 -13.96
C LEU A 75 0.72 -15.91 -14.92
N ALA A 76 0.48 -17.11 -14.41
CA ALA A 76 -0.05 -18.22 -15.19
C ALA A 76 -1.57 -18.12 -15.42
N GLY A 77 -2.30 -17.51 -14.48
CA GLY A 77 -3.76 -17.52 -14.47
C GLY A 77 -4.43 -16.25 -15.02
N LEU A 78 -3.71 -15.13 -15.10
CA LEU A 78 -4.24 -13.84 -15.55
C LEU A 78 -3.45 -13.30 -16.74
N THR A 79 -4.15 -12.56 -17.60
CA THR A 79 -3.53 -11.78 -18.67
C THR A 79 -2.78 -10.56 -18.12
N VAL A 80 -1.85 -10.02 -18.92
CA VAL A 80 -1.12 -8.79 -18.55
C VAL A 80 -2.08 -7.62 -18.36
N GLU A 81 -3.13 -7.51 -19.18
CA GLU A 81 -4.15 -6.47 -19.03
C GLU A 81 -4.92 -6.60 -17.70
N GLU A 82 -5.32 -7.80 -17.31
CA GLU A 82 -6.01 -8.04 -16.03
C GLU A 82 -5.12 -7.70 -14.83
N ILE A 83 -3.85 -8.14 -14.86
CA ILE A 83 -2.87 -7.82 -13.82
C ILE A 83 -2.70 -6.30 -13.70
N GLY A 84 -2.55 -5.60 -14.83
CA GLY A 84 -2.43 -4.15 -14.85
C GLY A 84 -3.67 -3.44 -14.28
N ALA A 85 -4.87 -3.87 -14.70
CA ALA A 85 -6.12 -3.29 -14.24
C ALA A 85 -6.34 -3.51 -12.74
N LEU A 86 -6.10 -4.71 -12.23
CA LEU A 86 -6.22 -5.04 -10.81
C LEU A 86 -5.19 -4.31 -9.97
N ALA A 87 -3.93 -4.24 -10.41
CA ALA A 87 -2.89 -3.48 -9.72
C ALA A 87 -3.23 -1.98 -9.65
N ALA A 88 -3.80 -1.42 -10.72
CA ALA A 88 -4.26 -0.03 -10.75
C ALA A 88 -5.41 0.21 -9.76
N ARG A 89 -6.39 -0.71 -9.70
CA ARG A 89 -7.49 -0.66 -8.71
C ARG A 89 -6.97 -0.74 -7.28
N TRP A 90 -6.03 -1.64 -7.01
CA TRP A 90 -5.40 -1.76 -5.70
C TRP A 90 -4.63 -0.49 -5.32
N ALA A 91 -3.88 0.11 -6.27
CA ALA A 91 -3.19 1.38 -6.03
C ALA A 91 -4.17 2.53 -5.74
N GLN A 92 -5.36 2.52 -6.36
CA GLN A 92 -6.41 3.49 -6.05
C GLN A 92 -6.99 3.27 -4.65
N LEU A 93 -7.24 2.02 -4.26
CA LEU A 93 -7.63 1.67 -2.89
C LEU A 93 -6.58 2.17 -1.90
N ARG A 94 -5.30 1.87 -2.12
CA ARG A 94 -4.20 2.37 -1.28
C ARG A 94 -4.19 3.90 -1.17
N ARG A 95 -4.44 4.64 -2.26
CA ARG A 95 -4.49 6.12 -2.22
C ARG A 95 -5.68 6.66 -1.43
N ARG A 96 -6.88 6.12 -1.63
CA ARG A 96 -8.04 6.44 -0.77
C ARG A 96 -7.77 6.07 0.68
N SER A 97 -6.90 5.08 0.86
CA SER A 97 -6.50 4.49 2.12
C SER A 97 -5.17 4.99 2.70
N ASP A 98 -4.57 6.04 2.12
CA ASP A 98 -3.38 6.73 2.61
C ASP A 98 -3.82 7.97 3.40
N PRO A 99 -3.45 8.15 4.69
CA PRO A 99 -4.01 9.21 5.53
C PRO A 99 -3.68 10.60 5.04
N GLY A 100 -2.89 10.69 3.94
CA GLY A 100 -2.88 11.77 2.97
C GLY A 100 -3.18 13.05 3.69
N LEU A 101 -2.18 13.53 4.45
CA LEU A 101 -2.27 14.71 5.29
C LEU A 101 -2.96 15.80 4.46
N ASP A 102 -4.28 15.90 4.56
CA ASP A 102 -5.10 16.96 4.00
C ASP A 102 -5.00 18.14 4.97
N VAL A 103 -3.74 18.41 5.33
CA VAL A 103 -3.33 19.51 6.14
C VAL A 103 -3.06 20.58 5.11
N SER A 104 -3.97 21.55 5.03
CA SER A 104 -3.77 22.73 4.22
C SER A 104 -2.39 23.36 4.55
N GLN A 105 -1.74 24.03 3.60
CA GLN A 105 -0.43 24.68 3.87
C GLN A 105 -0.50 25.58 5.12
N THR A 106 -1.67 26.16 5.38
CA THR A 106 -1.98 26.95 6.58
C THR A 106 -1.90 26.13 7.87
N GLU A 107 -2.50 24.94 7.93
CA GLU A 107 -2.43 24.07 9.11
C GLU A 107 -1.03 23.46 9.30
N LEU A 108 -0.29 23.24 8.21
CA LEU A 108 1.08 22.74 8.29
C LEU A 108 2.02 23.78 8.89
N GLU A 109 1.84 25.06 8.52
CA GLU A 109 2.60 26.17 9.11
C GLU A 109 2.21 26.42 10.57
N GLU A 110 0.93 26.27 10.95
CA GLU A 110 0.50 26.38 12.35
C GLU A 110 1.03 25.22 13.20
N LEU A 111 1.03 23.98 12.69
CA LEU A 111 1.69 22.85 13.35
C LEU A 111 3.19 23.10 13.47
N LYS A 112 3.84 23.61 12.43
CA LYS A 112 5.28 23.92 12.46
C LYS A 112 5.62 25.00 13.50
N LYS A 113 4.76 26.01 13.71
CA LYS A 113 4.92 27.00 14.79
C LYS A 113 4.73 26.37 16.18
N ASN A 114 3.78 25.45 16.33
CA ASN A 114 3.51 24.77 17.60
C ASN A 114 4.59 23.75 17.97
N PHE A 115 5.26 23.15 16.98
CA PHE A 115 6.37 22.22 17.16
C PHE A 115 7.76 22.86 17.12
N ALA A 116 7.87 24.11 16.65
CA ALA A 116 9.06 24.92 16.84
C ALA A 116 9.15 25.30 18.33
N GLY A 117 9.82 24.44 19.10
CA GLY A 117 10.30 24.80 20.44
C GLY A 117 11.11 26.10 20.38
N PRO A 118 11.23 26.83 21.50
CA PRO A 118 11.92 28.12 21.52
C PRO A 118 13.34 27.97 20.96
N PRO A 119 13.85 28.96 20.21
CA PRO A 119 15.20 28.90 19.69
C PRO A 119 16.17 28.64 20.83
N LEU A 120 17.04 27.65 20.67
CA LEU A 120 18.17 27.43 21.58
C LEU A 120 18.98 28.72 21.57
N ASN A 121 18.83 29.50 22.64
CA ASN A 121 19.51 30.76 22.82
C ASN A 121 21.01 30.47 22.82
N GLY A 122 21.71 31.05 21.85
CA GLY A 122 23.15 30.91 21.70
C GLY A 122 23.85 31.27 23.00
N SER A 123 24.83 30.45 23.37
CA SER A 123 25.78 30.74 24.43
C SER A 123 26.48 32.05 24.13
N ASP A 124 26.11 33.09 24.87
CA ASP A 124 26.86 34.33 24.95
C ASP A 124 28.13 34.05 25.75
N GLY A 125 29.27 34.28 25.11
CA GLY A 125 30.56 34.25 25.77
C GLY A 125 30.75 35.51 26.61
N GLY A 126 31.27 35.35 27.82
CA GLY A 126 31.58 36.50 28.67
C GLY A 126 32.41 36.11 29.90
N CYS A 127 33.74 36.20 29.72
CA CYS A 127 34.82 36.34 30.71
C CYS A 127 35.00 35.29 31.82
#